data_AF-A0AAW9EJN0-F1
#
_entry.id   AF-A0AAW9EJN0-F1
#
_cell.length_a   1.000
_cell.length_b   1.000
_cell.length_c   1.000
_cell.angle_alpha   90.00
_cell.angle_beta   90.00
_cell.angle_gamma   90.00
#
_symmetry.space_group_name_H-M   'P 1'
#
loop_
_entity.id
_entity.type
_entity.pdbx_description
1 polymer ?
#
loop_
_entity_poly.entity_id
_entity_poly.type
_entity_poly.pdbx_seq_one_letter_code
_entity_poly.pdbx_strand_id
1 'polypeptide(L)'
;MPAVKIVAEWLKEENDPRMESTLEFVAAIDFNGHIKPEQKVYGLITGYGYGSLPPGDYPFTGEKSEQGCLKMDWGRDYQKFNSTINVLGRRLSPGDIITHVEKPGIENTFDYEIRLVTYFQ
;
A
#
# COMPACT_ATOMS: atom_id res chain seq x y z
N MET A 1 -2.80 -21.63 -0.30
CA MET A 1 -2.93 -20.67 -1.40
C MET A 1 -1.78 -19.71 -1.25
N PRO A 2 -0.87 -19.64 -2.22
CA PRO A 2 0.33 -18.83 -2.09
C PRO A 2 -0.03 -17.38 -1.78
N ALA A 3 0.72 -16.76 -0.88
CA ALA A 3 0.50 -15.39 -0.46
C ALA A 3 1.82 -14.67 -0.22
N VAL A 4 1.78 -13.34 -0.21
CA VAL A 4 2.89 -12.48 0.19
C VAL A 4 2.41 -11.56 1.30
N LYS A 5 3.23 -11.40 2.34
CA LYS A 5 3.11 -10.34 3.33
C LYS A 5 4.22 -9.31 3.09
N ILE A 6 3.84 -8.05 3.12
CA ILE A 6 4.73 -6.90 2.94
C ILE A 6 4.63 -5.98 4.16
N VAL A 7 5.77 -5.48 4.60
CA VAL A 7 5.88 -4.35 5.53
C VAL A 7 6.81 -3.33 4.90
N ALA A 8 6.33 -2.11 4.71
CA ALA A 8 7.06 -1.02 4.09
C ALA A 8 6.95 0.25 4.95
N GLU A 9 8.05 0.97 5.08
CA GLU A 9 8.16 2.19 5.89
C GLU A 9 8.21 3.40 4.97
N TRP A 10 7.52 4.48 5.35
CA TRP A 10 7.50 5.71 4.57
C TRP A 10 8.90 6.33 4.47
N LEU A 11 9.37 6.60 3.26
CA LEU A 11 10.57 7.39 2.99
C LEU A 11 10.27 8.87 3.22
N LYS A 12 10.20 9.22 4.49
CA LYS A 12 9.93 10.56 4.94
C LYS A 12 11.11 11.50 4.66
N GLU A 13 10.83 12.69 4.14
CA GLU A 13 11.83 13.74 3.98
C GLU A 13 12.28 14.32 5.34
N GLU A 14 13.54 14.72 5.45
CA GLU A 14 14.22 15.12 6.69
C GLU A 14 13.52 16.25 7.47
N ASN A 15 12.64 17.02 6.83
CA ASN A 15 11.92 18.14 7.45
C ASN A 15 10.39 18.01 7.38
N ASP A 16 9.87 16.83 7.03
CA ASP A 16 8.44 16.62 6.99
C ASP A 16 7.85 16.59 8.41
N PRO A 17 6.86 17.44 8.75
CA PRO A 17 6.30 17.50 10.09
C PRO A 17 5.35 16.34 10.41
N ARG A 18 4.98 15.52 9.41
CA ARG A 18 4.06 14.39 9.58
C ARG A 18 4.73 13.25 10.34
N MET A 19 3.93 12.40 10.98
CA MET A 19 4.46 11.23 11.70
C MET A 19 4.96 10.16 10.74
N GLU A 20 5.90 9.33 11.20
CA GLU A 20 6.29 8.11 10.50
C GLU A 20 5.07 7.24 10.21
N SER A 21 5.08 6.58 9.05
CA SER A 21 3.98 5.73 8.62
C SER A 21 4.50 4.39 8.10
N THR A 22 3.74 3.33 8.37
CA THR A 22 4.02 1.98 7.87
C THR A 22 2.85 1.48 7.06
N LEU A 23 3.13 1.02 5.83
CA LEU A 23 2.22 0.30 4.96
C LEU A 23 2.45 -1.21 5.13
N GLU A 24 1.44 -1.92 5.60
CA GLU A 24 1.45 -3.38 5.73
C GLU A 24 0.32 -3.98 4.92
N PHE A 25 0.58 -5.06 4.17
CA PHE A 25 -0.50 -5.80 3.52
C PHE A 25 -0.17 -7.27 3.28
N VAL A 26 -1.24 -8.05 3.11
CA VAL A 26 -1.21 -9.44 2.67
C VAL A 26 -2.01 -9.57 1.38
N ALA A 27 -1.40 -10.21 0.39
CA ALA A 27 -2.00 -10.44 -0.92
C ALA A 27 -1.76 -11.88 -1.36
N ALA A 28 -2.75 -12.47 -2.04
CA ALA A 28 -2.52 -13.73 -2.72
C ALA A 28 -1.63 -13.54 -3.95
N ILE A 29 -0.88 -14.59 -4.32
CA ILE A 29 0.08 -14.52 -5.43
C ILE A 29 -0.09 -15.67 -6.44
N ASP A 30 0.42 -15.46 -7.65
CA ASP A 30 0.59 -16.48 -8.68
C ASP A 30 1.88 -17.31 -8.47
N PHE A 31 2.13 -18.27 -9.35
CA PHE A 31 3.31 -19.13 -9.29
C PHE A 31 4.63 -18.39 -9.54
N ASN A 32 4.58 -17.17 -10.08
CA ASN A 32 5.74 -16.30 -10.29
C ASN A 32 5.99 -15.39 -9.07
N GLY A 33 5.09 -15.40 -8.08
CA GLY A 33 5.15 -14.52 -6.92
C GLY A 33 4.57 -13.13 -7.16
N HIS A 34 3.76 -12.95 -8.21
CA HIS A 34 3.04 -11.71 -8.50
C HIS A 34 1.72 -11.68 -7.75
N ILE A 35 1.36 -10.51 -7.23
CA ILE A 35 0.05 -10.28 -6.60
C ILE A 35 -1.09 -10.58 -7.59
N LYS A 36 -2.09 -11.32 -7.12
CA LYS A 36 -3.35 -11.62 -7.80
C LYS A 36 -4.43 -10.61 -7.38
N PRO A 37 -4.59 -9.47 -8.06
CA PRO A 37 -5.53 -8.44 -7.65
C PRO A 37 -7.00 -8.85 -7.82
N GLU A 38 -7.29 -9.91 -8.58
CA GLU A 38 -8.60 -10.55 -8.63
C GLU A 38 -8.99 -11.22 -7.30
N GLN A 39 -8.00 -11.47 -6.44
CA GLN A 39 -8.21 -11.84 -5.06
C GLN A 39 -8.04 -10.59 -4.18
N LYS A 40 -8.97 -10.37 -3.25
CA LYS A 40 -8.92 -9.21 -2.36
C LYS A 40 -7.59 -9.15 -1.63
N VAL A 41 -6.92 -8.00 -1.74
CA VAL A 41 -5.76 -7.65 -0.91
C VAL A 41 -6.27 -7.01 0.37
N TYR A 42 -5.64 -7.30 1.49
CA TYR A 42 -5.97 -6.70 2.78
C TYR A 42 -4.73 -6.02 3.34
N GLY A 43 -4.87 -4.79 3.78
CA GLY A 43 -3.75 -4.06 4.37
C GLY A 43 -4.17 -2.97 5.33
N LEU A 44 -3.15 -2.30 5.84
CA LEU A 44 -3.23 -1.29 6.87
C LEU A 44 -2.14 -0.25 6.61
N ILE A 45 -2.50 1.03 6.74
CA ILE A 45 -1.49 2.07 6.96
C ILE A 45 -1.60 2.54 8.40
N THR A 46 -0.51 2.46 9.14
CA THR A 46 -0.39 2.95 10.53
C THR A 46 0.35 4.29 10.57
N GLY A 47 0.09 5.09 11.61
CA GLY A 47 0.74 6.38 11.78
C GLY A 47 0.38 7.43 10.72
N TYR A 48 -0.62 7.14 9.89
CA TYR A 48 -1.07 7.99 8.82
C TYR A 48 -2.19 8.91 9.31
N GLY A 49 -2.21 10.17 8.90
CA GLY A 49 -3.19 11.12 9.41
C GLY A 49 -3.30 12.41 8.62
N TYR A 50 -4.53 12.84 8.37
CA TYR A 50 -4.84 14.13 7.77
C TYR A 50 -5.03 15.19 8.87
N GLY A 51 -3.95 15.88 9.24
CA GLY A 51 -4.00 17.19 9.90
C GLY A 51 -4.73 17.29 11.25
N SER A 52 -5.12 16.19 11.88
CA SER A 52 -5.71 16.17 13.22
C SER A 52 -5.05 15.06 14.04
N LEU A 53 -4.47 15.46 15.16
CA LEU A 53 -3.81 14.57 16.09
C LEU A 53 -4.86 13.83 16.93
N PRO A 54 -4.66 12.52 17.21
CA PRO A 54 -3.54 11.69 16.75
C PRO A 54 -3.79 11.04 15.36
N PRO A 55 -2.73 10.74 14.59
CA PRO A 55 -2.86 9.91 13.39
C PRO A 55 -3.44 8.54 13.75
N GLY A 56 -4.14 7.96 12.77
CA GLY A 56 -4.89 6.73 12.94
C GLY A 56 -4.36 5.58 12.10
N ASP A 57 -4.90 4.41 12.40
CA ASP A 57 -4.70 3.21 11.61
C ASP A 57 -5.84 3.07 10.60
N TYR A 58 -5.48 3.03 9.32
CA TYR A 58 -6.44 3.01 8.21
C TYR A 58 -6.37 1.66 7.49
N PRO A 59 -7.33 0.75 7.75
CA PRO A 59 -7.40 -0.49 6.99
C PRO A 59 -7.86 -0.21 5.56
N PHE A 60 -7.35 -0.99 4.62
CA PHE A 60 -7.81 -0.96 3.23
C PHE A 60 -8.02 -2.35 2.67
N THR A 61 -8.91 -2.43 1.69
CA THR A 61 -8.96 -3.56 0.76
C THR A 61 -8.45 -3.13 -0.60
N GLY A 62 -7.78 -4.03 -1.32
CA GLY A 62 -7.24 -3.75 -2.64
C GLY A 62 -7.97 -4.51 -3.74
N GLU A 63 -8.20 -3.84 -4.87
CA GLU A 63 -8.70 -4.45 -6.11
C GLU A 63 -7.95 -3.90 -7.34
N LYS A 64 -8.10 -4.59 -8.48
CA LYS A 64 -7.38 -4.24 -9.71
C LYS A 64 -7.78 -2.86 -10.23
N SER A 65 -6.79 -2.03 -10.56
CA SER A 65 -6.99 -0.86 -11.42
C SER A 65 -6.26 -1.01 -12.75
N GLU A 66 -6.61 -0.16 -13.71
CA GLU A 66 -5.84 -0.01 -14.94
C GLU A 66 -4.41 0.48 -14.61
N GLN A 67 -3.44 0.17 -15.49
CA GLN A 67 -2.05 0.68 -15.46
C GLN A 67 -1.07 0.10 -14.40
N GLY A 68 -1.24 -1.14 -13.93
CA GLY A 68 -0.23 -1.80 -13.08
C GLY A 68 -0.25 -1.35 -11.60
N CYS A 69 -1.31 -0.64 -11.22
CA CYS A 69 -1.54 -0.21 -9.84
C CYS A 69 -2.69 -1.02 -9.20
N LEU A 70 -2.60 -1.23 -7.89
CA LEU A 70 -3.68 -1.76 -7.07
C LEU A 70 -4.48 -0.59 -6.50
N LYS A 71 -5.78 -0.54 -6.74
CA LYS A 71 -6.71 0.44 -6.14
C LYS A 71 -6.97 0.05 -4.69
N MET A 72 -6.97 1.04 -3.80
CA MET A 72 -7.20 0.87 -2.37
C MET A 72 -8.57 1.44 -1.99
N ASP A 73 -9.33 0.67 -1.22
CA ASP A 73 -10.61 1.05 -0.63
C ASP A 73 -10.51 1.08 0.88
N TRP A 74 -10.65 2.28 1.43
CA TRP A 74 -10.60 2.59 2.85
C TRP A 74 -11.94 2.32 3.58
N GLY A 75 -12.95 1.82 2.88
CA GLY A 75 -14.29 1.54 3.42
C GLY A 75 -15.12 2.80 3.71
N ARG A 76 -14.67 3.97 3.25
CA ARG A 76 -15.37 5.26 3.40
C ARG A 76 -15.81 5.75 2.02
N ASP A 77 -17.10 6.07 1.88
CA ASP A 77 -17.71 6.40 0.58
C ASP A 77 -16.99 7.51 -0.21
N TYR A 78 -16.39 8.50 0.47
CA TYR A 78 -15.67 9.61 -0.17
C TYR A 78 -14.20 9.29 -0.54
N GLN A 79 -13.63 8.22 0.01
CA GLN A 79 -12.24 7.78 -0.20
C GLN A 79 -12.15 6.47 -0.98
N LYS A 80 -13.30 5.83 -1.23
CA LYS A 80 -13.41 4.55 -1.94
C LYS A 80 -12.71 4.60 -3.30
N PHE A 81 -11.70 3.75 -3.47
CA PHE A 81 -10.92 3.58 -4.71
C PHE A 81 -10.25 4.83 -5.26
N ASN A 82 -10.10 5.87 -4.44
CA ASN A 82 -9.39 7.06 -4.86
C ASN A 82 -7.89 6.86 -4.74
N SER A 83 -7.39 5.89 -3.96
CA SER A 83 -5.96 5.71 -3.73
C SER A 83 -5.41 4.47 -4.45
N THR A 84 -4.10 4.46 -4.76
CA THR A 84 -3.43 3.36 -5.45
C THR A 84 -2.03 3.07 -4.90
N ILE A 85 -1.55 1.84 -5.08
CA ILE A 85 -0.14 1.43 -4.87
C ILE A 85 0.43 0.67 -6.08
N ASN A 86 1.70 0.92 -6.44
CA ASN A 86 2.37 0.37 -7.62
C ASN A 86 3.02 -1.02 -7.38
N VAL A 87 2.22 -2.00 -6.98
CA VAL A 87 2.71 -3.33 -6.56
C VAL A 87 2.41 -4.47 -7.55
N LEU A 88 1.66 -4.21 -8.63
CA LEU A 88 1.27 -5.26 -9.58
C LEU A 88 2.34 -5.49 -10.65
N GLY A 89 2.34 -6.70 -11.23
CA GLY A 89 3.20 -7.04 -12.38
C GLY A 89 4.67 -7.26 -12.04
N ARG A 90 5.04 -7.29 -10.75
CA ARG A 90 6.39 -7.57 -10.29
C ARG A 90 6.40 -8.44 -9.05
N ARG A 91 7.53 -9.12 -8.83
CA ARG A 91 7.86 -9.75 -7.55
C ARG A 91 8.46 -8.68 -6.63
N LEU A 92 8.06 -8.67 -5.37
CA LEU A 92 8.49 -7.67 -4.39
C LEU A 92 9.66 -8.20 -3.57
N SER A 93 10.60 -7.32 -3.24
CA SER A 93 11.79 -7.63 -2.44
C SER A 93 12.06 -6.52 -1.41
N PRO A 94 12.78 -6.82 -0.32
CA PRO A 94 13.30 -5.78 0.56
C PRO A 94 14.14 -4.75 -0.23
N GLY A 95 13.96 -3.47 0.06
CA GLY A 95 14.57 -2.34 -0.65
C GLY A 95 13.78 -1.84 -1.86
N ASP A 96 12.76 -2.57 -2.33
CA ASP A 96 11.87 -2.04 -3.38
C ASP A 96 11.04 -0.87 -2.86
N ILE A 97 10.73 0.07 -3.74
CA ILE A 97 9.86 1.22 -3.43
C ILE A 97 8.41 0.93 -3.83
N ILE A 98 7.48 1.19 -2.92
CA ILE A 98 6.04 1.22 -3.14
C ILE A 98 5.56 2.67 -3.08
N THR A 99 5.01 3.17 -4.17
CA THR A 99 4.43 4.51 -4.26
C THR A 99 2.93 4.41 -3.98
N HIS A 100 2.49 5.02 -2.89
CA HIS A 100 1.08 5.24 -2.54
C HIS A 100 0.63 6.61 -3.06
N VAL A 101 -0.41 6.62 -3.88
CA VAL A 101 -1.04 7.84 -4.42
C VAL A 101 -2.45 7.93 -3.85
N GLU A 102 -2.79 8.97 -3.10
CA GLU A 102 -4.11 9.06 -2.44
C GLU A 102 -5.28 9.36 -3.38
N LYS A 103 -5.02 10.13 -4.45
CA LYS A 103 -5.99 10.54 -5.47
C LYS A 103 -5.28 10.87 -6.78
N PRO A 104 -5.52 10.15 -7.89
CA PRO A 104 -5.04 10.54 -9.20
C PRO A 104 -5.47 11.97 -9.53
N GLY A 105 -4.51 12.90 -9.62
CA GLY A 105 -4.74 14.31 -9.94
C GLY A 105 -4.82 15.29 -8.75
N ILE A 106 -4.66 14.85 -7.50
CA ILE A 106 -4.39 15.72 -6.34
C ILE A 106 -3.16 15.13 -5.62
N GLU A 107 -2.07 15.88 -5.59
CA GLU A 107 -0.67 15.39 -5.57
C GLU A 107 -0.14 14.87 -4.22
N ASN A 108 -0.93 14.15 -3.44
CA ASN A 108 -0.39 13.45 -2.27
C ASN A 108 0.17 12.09 -2.68
N THR A 109 1.49 12.06 -2.89
CA THR A 109 2.28 10.87 -3.22
C THR A 109 3.24 10.56 -2.08
N PHE A 110 3.32 9.28 -1.71
CA PHE A 110 4.17 8.80 -0.62
C PHE A 110 4.93 7.57 -1.09
N ASP A 111 6.26 7.62 -1.02
CA ASP A 111 7.10 6.48 -1.33
C ASP A 111 7.43 5.71 -0.06
N TYR A 112 7.16 4.41 -0.04
CA TYR A 112 7.47 3.50 1.05
C TYR A 112 8.57 2.54 0.62
N GLU A 113 9.60 2.36 1.43
CA GLU A 113 10.62 1.34 1.22
C GLU A 113 10.21 0.03 1.88
N ILE A 114 10.20 -1.06 1.14
CA ILE A 114 9.88 -2.38 1.68
C ILE A 114 11.00 -2.83 2.62
N ARG A 115 10.67 -3.04 3.89
CA ARG A 115 11.59 -3.57 4.90
C ARG A 115 11.54 -5.09 4.99
N LEU A 116 10.35 -5.67 4.87
CA LEU A 116 10.13 -7.10 5.02
C LEU A 116 9.21 -7.63 3.92
N VAL A 117 9.61 -8.77 3.34
CA VAL A 117 8.80 -9.57 2.43
C VAL A 117 8.80 -11.02 2.88
N THR A 118 7.60 -11.57 3.08
CA THR A 118 7.43 -12.99 3.41
C THR A 118 6.54 -13.65 2.38
N TYR A 119 7.11 -14.58 1.61
CA TYR A 119 6.38 -15.42 0.67
C TYR A 119 5.93 -16.71 1.35
N PHE A 120 4.61 -16.95 1.38
CA PHE A 120 3.99 -18.18 1.88
C PHE A 120 3.62 -19.07 0.69
N GLN A 121 3.97 -20.35 0.76
CA GLN A 121 3.63 -21.37 -0.24
C GLN A 121 2.26 -21.97 0.04
#